data_AF-A0A7C5WNT9-F1
#
_entry.id   AF-A0A7C5WNT9-F1
#
_cell.length_a   1.000
_cell.length_b   1.000
_cell.length_c   1.000
_cell.angle_alpha   90.00
_cell.angle_beta   90.00
_cell.angle_gamma   90.00
#
_symmetry.space_group_name_H-M   'P 1'
#
loop_
_entity.id
_entity.type
_entity.pdbx_description
1 polymer ?
#
loop_
_entity_poly.entity_id
_entity_poly.type
_entity_poly.pdbx_seq_one_letter_code
_entity_poly.pdbx_strand_id
1 'polypeptide(L)'
;MAAIIEEKYTSISPAEFFYKYREVAGFANPVKAFYQAVKELIDNALDATDMHGILPDVKISIERADEVQEFYKITVEDNGTGIPPDIVPYAFGKVLFSSKYAMKQSRGMYGLGVKMVVLYAQMTTGRPI
;
A
#
# COMPACT_ATOMS: atom_id res chain seq x y z
N MET A 1 -45.44 21.63 4.88
CA MET A 1 -44.28 21.63 5.79
C MET A 1 -43.05 21.26 4.97
N ALA A 2 -42.04 22.12 4.89
CA ALA A 2 -40.76 21.76 4.30
C ALA A 2 -40.10 20.71 5.22
N ALA A 3 -39.60 19.61 4.64
CA ALA A 3 -38.89 18.61 5.42
C ALA A 3 -37.63 19.26 6.00
N ILE A 4 -37.54 19.27 7.33
CA ILE A 4 -36.33 19.69 8.03
C ILE A 4 -35.30 18.58 7.77
N ILE A 5 -34.24 18.90 7.04
CA ILE A 5 -33.13 17.96 6.86
C ILE A 5 -32.31 18.03 8.15
N GLU A 6 -32.48 17.05 9.04
CA GLU A 6 -31.61 16.90 10.21
C GLU A 6 -30.21 16.48 9.75
N GLU A 7 -29.18 17.18 10.26
CA GLU A 7 -27.80 16.78 10.03
C GLU A 7 -27.47 15.52 10.83
N LYS A 8 -26.98 14.49 10.13
CA LYS A 8 -26.53 13.24 10.74
C LYS A 8 -25.00 13.17 10.74
N TYR A 9 -24.40 13.33 11.91
CA TYR A 9 -22.97 13.19 12.11
C TYR A 9 -22.57 11.70 12.17
N THR A 10 -21.57 11.29 11.40
CA THR A 10 -21.03 9.93 11.37
C THR A 10 -19.50 9.97 11.28
N SER A 11 -18.84 8.88 11.68
CA SER A 11 -17.39 8.70 11.53
C SER A 11 -17.10 7.47 10.68
N ILE A 12 -15.93 7.47 10.05
CA ILE A 12 -15.42 6.35 9.25
C ILE A 12 -14.01 6.01 9.69
N SER A 13 -13.63 4.74 9.56
CA SER A 13 -12.26 4.31 9.87
C SER A 13 -11.28 4.82 8.80
N PRO A 14 -9.96 4.91 9.09
CA PRO A 14 -8.97 5.25 8.07
C PRO A 14 -9.00 4.30 6.87
N ALA A 15 -9.19 3.00 7.10
CA ALA A 15 -9.31 2.01 6.03
C ALA A 15 -10.55 2.28 5.15
N GLU A 16 -11.69 2.60 5.77
CA GLU A 16 -12.91 2.95 5.05
C GLU A 16 -12.76 4.27 4.26
N PHE A 17 -12.07 5.26 4.83
CA PHE A 17 -11.75 6.51 4.12
C PHE A 17 -10.98 6.22 2.84
N PHE A 18 -9.86 5.49 2.92
CA PHE A 18 -9.06 5.21 1.74
C PHE A 18 -9.71 4.21 0.77
N TYR A 19 -10.59 3.35 1.26
CA TYR A 19 -11.44 2.52 0.41
C TYR A 19 -12.38 3.38 -0.46
N LYS A 20 -13.03 4.38 0.15
CA LYS A 20 -13.94 5.30 -0.55
C LYS A 20 -13.20 6.28 -1.46
N TYR A 21 -12.04 6.77 -1.01
CA TYR A 21 -11.27 7.85 -1.65
C TYR A 21 -9.87 7.40 -2.08
N ARG A 22 -9.80 6.28 -2.80
CA ARG A 22 -8.53 5.63 -3.22
C ARG A 22 -7.64 6.53 -4.08
N GLU A 23 -8.23 7.48 -4.80
CA GLU A 23 -7.54 8.49 -5.59
C GLU A 23 -6.64 9.39 -4.75
N VAL A 24 -6.97 9.62 -3.47
CA VAL A 24 -6.14 10.39 -2.53
C VAL A 24 -4.80 9.70 -2.29
N ALA A 25 -4.76 8.37 -2.40
CA ALA A 25 -3.55 7.57 -2.28
C ALA A 25 -2.87 7.25 -3.63
N GLY A 26 -3.33 7.85 -4.73
CA GLY A 26 -2.75 7.64 -6.07
C GLY A 26 -3.37 6.48 -6.87
N PHE A 27 -4.41 5.81 -6.37
CA PHE A 27 -5.04 4.64 -7.00
C PHE A 27 -6.28 5.00 -7.84
N ALA A 28 -6.20 6.11 -8.58
CA ALA A 28 -7.35 6.66 -9.32
C ALA A 28 -7.74 5.84 -10.57
N ASN A 29 -6.77 5.21 -11.25
CA ASN A 29 -7.00 4.38 -12.43
C ASN A 29 -5.96 3.25 -12.52
N PRO A 30 -6.18 2.20 -13.33
CA PRO A 30 -5.30 1.03 -13.37
C PRO A 30 -3.83 1.35 -13.68
N VAL A 31 -3.56 2.27 -14.62
CA VAL A 31 -2.19 2.66 -15.00
C VAL A 31 -1.47 3.34 -13.84
N LYS A 32 -2.12 4.31 -13.19
CA LYS A 32 -1.56 4.98 -12.01
C LYS A 32 -1.40 4.03 -10.83
N ALA A 33 -2.39 3.17 -10.59
CA ALA A 33 -2.35 2.16 -9.54
C ALA A 33 -1.18 1.18 -9.74
N PHE A 34 -0.95 0.75 -10.98
CA PHE A 34 0.18 -0.11 -11.32
C PHE A 34 1.52 0.57 -11.03
N TYR A 35 1.72 1.79 -11.54
CA TYR A 35 2.92 2.58 -11.26
C TYR A 35 3.12 2.79 -9.76
N GLN A 36 2.06 3.16 -9.04
CA GLN A 36 2.11 3.40 -7.60
C GLN A 36 2.48 2.13 -6.84
N ALA A 37 1.93 0.98 -7.22
CA ALA A 37 2.24 -0.30 -6.59
C ALA A 37 3.72 -0.67 -6.73
N VAL A 38 4.27 -0.57 -7.94
CA VAL A 38 5.70 -0.81 -8.18
C VAL A 38 6.56 0.15 -7.35
N LYS A 39 6.26 1.45 -7.41
CA LYS A 39 6.99 2.49 -6.66
C LYS A 39 6.97 2.22 -5.15
N GLU A 40 5.81 1.94 -4.57
CA GLU A 40 5.68 1.74 -3.11
C GLU A 40 6.39 0.46 -2.63
N LEU A 41 6.43 -0.59 -3.44
CA LEU A 41 7.18 -1.80 -3.10
C LEU A 41 8.69 -1.55 -3.15
N ILE A 42 9.18 -0.89 -4.21
CA ILE A 42 10.61 -0.54 -4.36
C ILE A 42 11.07 0.40 -3.24
N ASP A 43 10.30 1.44 -2.91
CA ASP A 43 10.67 2.37 -1.85
C ASP A 43 10.77 1.67 -0.48
N ASN A 44 9.92 0.68 -0.22
CA ASN A 44 9.99 -0.09 1.02
C ASN A 44 11.22 -1.02 1.03
N ALA A 45 11.55 -1.66 -0.09
CA ALA A 45 12.77 -2.46 -0.24
C ALA A 45 14.05 -1.61 -0.04
N LEU A 46 14.11 -0.42 -0.64
CA LEU A 46 15.24 0.50 -0.48
C LEU A 46 15.35 1.00 0.96
N ASP A 47 14.24 1.41 1.58
CA ASP A 47 14.24 1.84 2.98
C ASP A 47 14.61 0.68 3.94
N ALA A 48 14.35 -0.59 3.58
CA ALA A 48 14.75 -1.75 4.37
C ALA A 48 16.26 -2.09 4.26
N THR A 49 16.96 -1.49 3.29
CA THR A 49 18.38 -1.75 2.99
C THR A 49 19.25 -0.54 3.35
N ASP A 50 19.17 0.54 2.57
CA ASP A 50 20.12 1.66 2.66
C ASP A 50 20.04 2.41 4.00
N MET A 51 18.85 2.51 4.60
CA MET A 51 18.66 3.11 5.92
C MET A 51 19.32 2.32 7.06
N HIS A 52 19.73 1.08 6.77
CA HIS A 52 20.39 0.15 7.67
C HIS A 52 21.85 -0.13 7.26
N GLY A 53 22.39 0.61 6.28
CA GLY A 53 23.77 0.45 5.81
C GLY A 53 24.01 -0.83 4.99
N ILE A 54 22.94 -1.46 4.49
CA ILE A 54 23.01 -2.62 3.60
C ILE A 54 23.05 -2.11 2.16
N LEU A 55 24.00 -2.59 1.34
CA LEU A 55 24.02 -2.27 -0.08
C LEU A 55 22.79 -2.94 -0.74
N PRO A 56 21.88 -2.18 -1.38
CA PRO A 56 20.64 -2.75 -1.88
C PRO A 56 20.88 -3.73 -3.03
N ASP A 57 20.34 -4.95 -2.89
CA ASP A 57 20.11 -5.89 -3.98
C ASP A 57 18.59 -6.11 -4.05
N VAL A 58 17.97 -5.55 -5.10
CA VAL A 58 16.51 -5.53 -5.25
C VAL A 58 16.14 -6.12 -6.60
N LYS A 59 15.37 -7.19 -6.58
CA LYS A 59 14.86 -7.88 -7.77
C LYS A 59 13.37 -7.59 -7.93
N ILE A 60 12.98 -7.20 -9.13
CA ILE A 60 11.59 -6.86 -9.47
C ILE A 60 11.15 -7.82 -10.57
N SER A 61 10.04 -8.53 -10.36
CA SER A 61 9.36 -9.30 -11.40
C SER A 61 7.92 -8.83 -11.58
N ILE A 62 7.50 -8.71 -12.83
CA ILE A 62 6.15 -8.32 -13.22
C ILE A 62 5.67 -9.38 -14.20
N GLU A 63 4.65 -10.12 -13.80
CA GLU A 63 4.07 -11.21 -14.56
C GLU A 63 2.61 -10.93 -14.83
N ARG A 64 2.13 -11.26 -16.03
CA ARG A 64 0.70 -11.19 -16.32
C ARG A 64 0.01 -12.38 -15.63
N ALA A 65 -0.81 -12.10 -14.64
CA ALA A 65 -1.51 -13.09 -13.82
C ALA A 65 -2.87 -13.50 -14.41
N ASP A 66 -3.43 -12.68 -15.29
CA ASP A 66 -4.66 -12.98 -16.04
C ASP A 66 -4.61 -12.28 -17.40
N GLU A 67 -4.67 -13.05 -18.49
CA GLU A 67 -4.57 -12.51 -19.85
C GLU A 67 -5.84 -11.79 -20.32
N VAL A 68 -6.99 -12.11 -19.71
CA VAL A 68 -8.29 -11.56 -20.11
C VAL A 68 -8.61 -10.30 -19.30
N GLN A 69 -8.36 -10.36 -17.99
CA GLN A 69 -8.68 -9.26 -17.07
C GLN A 69 -7.52 -8.26 -16.89
N GLU A 70 -6.40 -8.47 -17.59
CA GLU A 70 -5.18 -7.65 -17.50
C GLU A 70 -4.66 -7.49 -16.07
N PHE A 71 -4.72 -8.56 -15.27
CA PHE A 71 -4.15 -8.55 -13.93
C PHE A 71 -2.66 -8.87 -13.99
N TYR A 72 -1.92 -8.22 -13.09
CA TYR A 72 -0.47 -8.37 -13.00
C TYR A 72 -0.08 -8.77 -11.58
N LYS A 73 0.86 -9.72 -11.48
CA LYS A 73 1.55 -10.05 -10.25
C LYS A 73 2.87 -9.26 -10.22
N ILE A 74 3.03 -8.43 -9.21
CA ILE A 74 4.24 -7.66 -8.96
C ILE A 74 4.94 -8.28 -7.77
N THR A 75 6.18 -8.72 -7.96
CA THR A 75 7.02 -9.26 -6.89
C THR A 75 8.25 -8.36 -6.75
N VAL A 76 8.54 -7.95 -5.52
CA VAL A 76 9.78 -7.25 -5.16
C VAL A 76 10.46 -8.05 -4.06
N GLU A 77 11.68 -8.47 -4.33
CA GLU A 77 12.55 -9.18 -3.39
C GLU A 77 13.74 -8.28 -3.06
N ASP A 78 14.12 -8.22 -1.79
CA ASP A 78 15.25 -7.43 -1.31
C ASP A 78 16.09 -8.19 -0.29
N ASN A 79 17.34 -7.75 -0.11
CA ASN A 79 18.27 -8.26 0.90
C ASN A 79 18.25 -7.43 2.20
N GLY A 80 17.16 -6.72 2.48
CA GLY A 80 17.04 -5.82 3.61
C GLY A 80 16.86 -6.52 4.96
N THR A 81 16.50 -5.72 5.95
CA THR A 81 16.34 -6.19 7.34
C THR A 81 15.18 -7.16 7.57
N GLY A 82 14.28 -7.31 6.59
CA GLY A 82 13.07 -8.11 6.72
C GLY A 82 12.05 -7.51 7.69
N ILE A 83 10.97 -8.26 7.95
CA ILE A 83 9.91 -7.88 8.88
C ILE A 83 9.72 -9.02 9.89
N PRO A 84 9.69 -8.74 11.21
CA PRO A 84 9.39 -9.76 12.21
C PRO A 84 8.05 -10.46 11.91
N PRO A 85 7.97 -11.81 11.96
CA PRO A 85 6.78 -12.55 11.54
C PRO A 85 5.47 -12.13 12.23
N ASP A 86 5.54 -11.73 13.50
CA ASP A 86 4.41 -11.24 14.31
C ASP A 86 3.93 -9.84 13.87
N ILE A 87 4.79 -9.06 13.22
CA ILE A 87 4.49 -7.71 12.74
C ILE A 87 3.92 -7.71 11.31
N VAL A 88 4.18 -8.75 10.52
CA VAL A 88 3.75 -8.85 9.11
C VAL A 88 2.26 -8.54 8.93
N PRO A 89 1.30 -9.13 9.68
CA PRO A 89 -0.12 -8.83 9.48
C PRO A 89 -0.45 -7.34 9.65
N TYR A 90 0.21 -6.66 10.59
CA TYR A 90 0.00 -5.23 10.83
C TYR A 90 0.70 -4.37 9.77
N ALA A 91 1.89 -4.78 9.33
CA ALA A 91 2.66 -4.09 8.30
C ALA A 91 1.94 -4.04 6.94
N PHE A 92 1.11 -5.03 6.62
CA PHE A 92 0.36 -5.08 5.35
C PHE A 92 -1.15 -4.83 5.50
N GLY A 93 -1.74 -5.09 6.67
CA GLY A 93 -3.19 -5.02 6.88
C GLY A 93 -3.70 -3.84 7.72
N LYS A 94 -2.83 -3.16 8.50
CA LYS A 94 -3.26 -2.05 9.36
C LYS A 94 -2.85 -0.70 8.75
N VAL A 95 -3.84 0.07 8.32
CA VAL A 95 -3.65 1.44 7.80
C VAL A 95 -3.11 2.36 8.91
N LEU A 96 -2.17 3.24 8.58
CA LEU A 96 -1.44 4.10 9.52
C LEU A 96 -0.61 3.32 10.56
N PHE A 97 -0.04 2.18 10.15
CA PHE A 97 0.94 1.43 10.92
C PHE A 97 2.31 1.46 10.24
N SER A 98 3.34 1.94 10.94
CA SER A 98 4.67 2.18 10.37
C SER A 98 5.77 2.14 11.44
N SER A 99 6.95 1.64 11.06
CA SER A 99 8.20 1.83 11.80
C SER A 99 8.86 3.20 11.52
N LYS A 100 8.34 3.94 10.53
CA LYS A 100 8.94 5.17 9.98
C LYS A 100 8.38 6.47 10.59
N TYR A 101 7.70 6.41 11.74
CA TYR A 101 7.19 7.61 12.43
C TYR A 101 8.23 8.29 13.34
N ALA A 102 9.40 7.69 13.50
CA ALA A 102 10.53 8.37 14.13
C ALA A 102 10.97 9.57 13.28
N MET A 103 11.59 10.58 13.90
CA MET A 103 12.19 11.73 13.21
C MET A 103 13.46 11.32 12.45
N LYS A 104 13.27 10.61 11.33
CA LYS A 104 14.31 10.16 10.41
C LYS A 104 13.80 10.35 8.98
N GLN A 105 14.68 10.74 8.07
CA GLN A 105 14.34 10.83 6.65
C GLN A 105 14.24 9.40 6.07
N SER A 106 13.11 9.11 5.42
CA SER A 106 12.83 7.87 4.69
C SER A 106 11.98 8.18 3.45
N ARG A 107 11.94 7.26 2.48
CA ARG A 107 11.08 7.41 1.31
C ARG A 107 9.60 7.27 1.68
N GLY A 108 9.29 6.29 2.53
CA GLY A 108 7.96 6.10 3.10
C GLY A 108 7.74 6.94 4.36
N MET A 109 6.56 7.56 4.52
CA MET A 109 6.24 8.41 5.67
C MET A 109 4.95 8.01 6.40
N TYR A 110 3.84 7.85 5.68
CA TYR A 110 2.51 7.81 6.30
C TYR A 110 2.07 6.44 6.85
N GLY A 111 2.80 5.36 6.57
CA GLY A 111 2.35 4.00 6.92
C GLY A 111 1.16 3.52 6.07
N LEU A 112 1.04 4.03 4.84
CA LEU A 112 -0.11 3.86 3.97
C LEU A 112 0.20 3.09 2.68
N GLY A 113 1.33 3.37 2.02
CA GLY A 113 1.63 2.95 0.65
C GLY A 113 1.30 1.51 0.32
N VAL A 114 2.02 0.54 0.91
CA VAL A 114 1.80 -0.88 0.63
C VAL A 114 0.41 -1.37 1.04
N LYS A 115 -0.21 -0.81 2.08
CA LYS A 115 -1.59 -1.14 2.48
C LYS A 115 -2.59 -0.77 1.39
N MET A 116 -2.34 0.33 0.68
CA MET A 116 -3.19 0.75 -0.44
C MET A 116 -3.03 -0.14 -1.66
N VAL A 117 -1.81 -0.64 -1.90
CA VAL A 117 -1.59 -1.70 -2.90
C VAL A 117 -2.42 -2.93 -2.55
N VAL A 118 -2.36 -3.36 -1.28
CA VAL A 118 -3.13 -4.51 -0.79
C VAL A 118 -4.63 -4.31 -0.97
N LEU A 119 -5.14 -3.17 -0.50
CA LEU A 119 -6.56 -2.82 -0.59
C LEU A 119 -7.03 -2.79 -2.05
N TYR A 120 -6.27 -2.12 -2.92
CA TYR A 120 -6.62 -1.99 -4.35
C TYR A 120 -6.62 -3.36 -5.05
N ALA A 121 -5.63 -4.20 -4.79
CA ALA A 121 -5.54 -5.54 -5.36
C ALA A 121 -6.73 -6.43 -4.93
N GLN A 122 -7.08 -6.43 -3.64
CA GLN A 122 -8.22 -7.19 -3.13
C GLN A 122 -9.55 -6.69 -3.69
N MET A 123 -9.74 -5.36 -3.79
CA MET A 123 -10.96 -4.76 -4.33
C MET A 123 -11.19 -5.08 -5.80
N THR A 124 -10.12 -5.11 -6.61
CA THR A 124 -10.21 -5.25 -8.06
C THR A 124 -10.17 -6.70 -8.52
N THR A 125 -9.35 -7.53 -7.88
CA THR A 125 -9.12 -8.92 -8.30
C THR A 125 -9.90 -9.93 -7.47
N GLY A 126 -10.28 -9.60 -6.24
CA GLY A 126 -10.88 -10.54 -5.28
C GLY A 126 -9.92 -11.66 -4.84
N ARG A 127 -8.64 -11.60 -5.21
CA ARG A 127 -7.63 -12.62 -4.87
C ARG A 127 -6.86 -12.21 -3.61
N PRO A 128 -6.41 -13.17 -2.78
CA PRO A 128 -5.45 -12.90 -1.71
C PRO A 128 -4.09 -12.51 -2.30
N ILE A 129 -3.22 -12.00 -1.43
CA ILE A 129 -1.89 -11.49 -1.76
C ILE A 129 -0.83 -12.36 -1.09
#